data_AF-A0A7W8CEP1-F1
#
_entry.id   AF-A0A7W8CEP1-F1
#
_cell.length_a   1.000
_cell.length_b   1.000
_cell.length_c   1.000
_cell.angle_alpha   90.00
_cell.angle_beta   90.00
_cell.angle_gamma   90.00
#
_symmetry.space_group_name_H-M   'P 1'
#
loop_
_entity.id
_entity.type
_entity.pdbx_description
1 polymer ?
#
loop_
_entity_poly.entity_id
_entity_poly.type
_entity_poly.pdbx_seq_one_letter_code
_entity_poly.pdbx_strand_id
1 'polypeptide(L)'
;MRNGKLEKTIPVSLGKKGHETPNGTYYVLERFADIVMDSSTYGVPIDSVEGYKLKVQDAVRISNSGIFVHDAPWSVNDQGKRNVSHGCPNLSPANAQWFYDNFGTGDPVVVKNSVGNYTENDGAQDWQI
;
A
#
# COMPACT_ATOMS: atom_id res chain seq x y z
N MET A 1 -14.00 5.79 -4.00
CA MET A 1 -15.45 6.10 -4.02
C MET A 1 -15.67 7.19 -3.00
N ARG A 2 -16.56 8.15 -3.25
CA ARG A 2 -17.00 9.14 -2.26
C ARG A 2 -18.52 9.13 -2.21
N ASN A 3 -19.09 8.89 -1.03
CA ASN A 3 -20.54 8.83 -0.83
C ASN A 3 -21.25 7.91 -1.85
N GLY A 4 -20.69 6.71 -2.07
CA GLY A 4 -21.27 5.72 -3.00
C GLY A 4 -21.07 6.01 -4.50
N LYS A 5 -20.37 7.09 -4.87
CA LYS A 5 -20.06 7.43 -6.27
C LYS A 5 -18.58 7.16 -6.61
N LEU A 6 -18.33 6.64 -7.81
CA LEU A 6 -16.98 6.49 -8.35
C LEU A 6 -16.42 7.87 -8.75
N GLU A 7 -15.32 8.27 -8.13
CA GLU A 7 -14.61 9.51 -8.46
C GLU A 7 -13.40 9.27 -9.37
N LYS A 8 -12.69 8.16 -9.16
CA LYS A 8 -11.47 7.86 -9.90
C LYS A 8 -11.19 6.36 -9.93
N THR A 9 -10.65 5.91 -11.05
CA THR A 9 -10.05 4.58 -11.22
C THR A 9 -8.55 4.79 -11.44
N ILE A 10 -7.73 4.13 -10.62
CA ILE A 10 -6.27 4.27 -10.63
C ILE A 10 -5.66 2.90 -10.97
N PRO A 11 -4.78 2.79 -11.98
CA PRO A 11 -3.99 1.58 -12.17
C PRO A 11 -2.97 1.45 -11.03
N VAL A 12 -2.86 0.26 -10.46
CA VAL A 12 -1.94 -0.04 -9.35
C VAL A 12 -1.13 -1.29 -9.64
N SER A 13 0.04 -1.41 -9.03
CA SER A 13 0.80 -2.66 -8.96
C SER A 13 0.91 -3.09 -7.51
N LEU A 14 0.38 -4.26 -7.16
CA LEU A 14 0.38 -4.77 -5.79
C LEU A 14 1.62 -5.66 -5.53
N GLY A 15 1.58 -6.37 -4.41
CA GLY A 15 2.58 -7.34 -3.99
C GLY A 15 2.81 -8.48 -5.00
N LYS A 16 4.08 -8.71 -5.35
CA LYS A 16 4.53 -9.81 -6.22
C LYS A 16 4.23 -11.18 -5.60
N LYS A 17 4.37 -12.25 -6.38
CA LYS A 17 4.17 -13.63 -5.87
C LYS A 17 5.05 -13.89 -4.64
N GLY A 18 4.44 -14.37 -3.55
CA GLY A 18 5.09 -14.59 -2.25
C GLY A 18 5.10 -13.38 -1.31
N HIS A 19 4.69 -12.20 -1.81
CA HIS A 19 4.57 -10.95 -1.05
C HIS A 19 3.25 -10.25 -1.39
N GLU A 20 2.21 -11.03 -1.68
CA GLU A 20 0.91 -10.52 -2.09
C GLU A 20 0.30 -9.61 -1.03
N THR A 21 -0.36 -8.53 -1.46
CA THR A 21 -1.17 -7.70 -0.56
C THR A 21 -2.39 -8.52 -0.12
N PRO A 22 -2.56 -8.86 1.18
CA PRO A 22 -3.66 -9.75 1.59
C PRO A 22 -5.03 -9.13 1.35
N ASN A 23 -6.05 -9.96 1.09
CA ASN A 23 -7.43 -9.49 1.01
C ASN A 23 -7.90 -8.97 2.38
N GLY A 24 -8.68 -7.89 2.40
CA GLY A 24 -9.17 -7.34 3.66
C GLY A 24 -9.67 -5.91 3.54
N THR A 25 -10.23 -5.42 4.65
CA THR A 25 -10.59 -4.01 4.82
C THR A 25 -9.53 -3.36 5.70
N TYR A 26 -8.62 -2.65 5.07
CA TYR A 26 -7.68 -1.77 5.73
C TYR A 26 -8.32 -0.39 5.93
N TYR A 27 -7.66 0.48 6.68
CA TYR A 27 -8.03 1.88 6.77
C TYR A 27 -6.77 2.74 6.85
N VAL A 28 -6.87 3.99 6.41
CA VAL A 28 -5.74 4.92 6.47
C VAL A 28 -5.38 5.19 7.94
N LEU A 29 -4.11 4.96 8.27
CA LEU A 29 -3.54 5.21 9.59
C LEU A 29 -2.88 6.60 9.61
N GLU A 30 -1.87 6.76 8.77
CA GLU A 30 -0.98 7.92 8.74
C GLU A 30 -0.68 8.33 7.29
N ARG A 31 -0.20 9.56 7.12
CA ARG A 31 0.17 10.12 5.82
C ARG A 31 1.49 10.86 5.92
N PHE A 32 2.37 10.60 4.96
CA PHE A 32 3.70 11.18 4.87
C PHE A 32 3.91 11.75 3.47
N ALA A 33 4.17 13.06 3.39
CA ALA A 33 4.57 13.69 2.12
C ALA A 33 5.91 13.12 1.61
N ASP A 34 6.78 12.70 2.53
CA ASP A 34 8.07 12.08 2.26
C ASP A 34 8.40 11.11 3.40
N ILE A 35 8.83 9.88 3.06
CA ILE A 35 9.25 8.88 4.04
C ILE A 35 10.34 7.98 3.45
N VAL A 36 11.25 7.51 4.31
CA VAL A 36 12.13 6.38 3.99
C VAL A 36 11.46 5.11 4.50
N MET A 37 10.97 4.28 3.60
CA MET A 37 10.49 2.94 3.91
C MET A 37 11.70 2.02 4.04
N ASP A 38 11.90 1.47 5.22
CA ASP A 38 13.03 0.63 5.58
C ASP A 38 12.50 -0.74 6.01
N SER A 39 12.87 -1.78 5.28
CA SER A 39 12.30 -3.11 5.48
C SER A 39 12.54 -3.68 6.88
N SER A 40 13.60 -3.22 7.54
CA SER A 40 13.95 -3.68 8.89
C SER A 40 12.94 -3.20 9.94
N THR A 41 12.19 -2.13 9.69
CA THR A 41 11.20 -1.60 10.65
C THR A 41 10.01 -2.51 10.86
N TYR A 42 9.76 -3.43 9.91
CA TYR A 42 8.73 -4.46 10.02
C TYR A 42 9.32 -5.89 9.99
N GLY A 43 10.63 -6.01 10.25
CA GLY A 43 11.28 -7.30 10.54
C GLY A 43 12.02 -7.98 9.38
N VAL A 44 12.18 -7.34 8.22
CA VAL A 44 12.95 -7.89 7.09
C VAL A 44 14.30 -7.17 6.97
N PRO A 45 15.44 -7.82 7.25
CA PRO A 45 16.76 -7.20 7.14
C PRO A 45 17.03 -6.59 5.76
N ILE A 46 17.63 -5.40 5.72
CA ILE A 46 17.87 -4.64 4.48
C ILE A 46 18.82 -5.39 3.53
N ASP A 47 19.75 -6.17 4.07
CA ASP A 47 20.73 -6.97 3.32
C ASP A 47 20.21 -8.36 2.92
N SER A 48 18.96 -8.69 3.26
CA SER A 48 18.31 -9.90 2.78
C SER A 48 17.85 -9.78 1.31
N VAL A 49 17.53 -10.90 0.68
CA VAL A 49 17.05 -10.95 -0.71
C VAL A 49 15.78 -10.10 -0.92
N GLU A 50 14.96 -9.96 0.13
CA GLU A 50 13.71 -9.20 0.11
C GLU A 50 13.83 -7.84 0.83
N GLY A 51 15.05 -7.47 1.25
CA GLY A 51 15.33 -6.24 1.95
C GLY A 51 15.27 -5.01 1.05
N TYR A 52 14.82 -3.88 1.59
CA TYR A 52 14.86 -2.61 0.89
C TYR A 52 14.99 -1.42 1.83
N LYS A 53 15.50 -0.31 1.28
CA LYS A 53 15.46 1.01 1.91
C LYS A 53 15.22 2.05 0.83
N LEU A 54 14.01 2.61 0.81
CA LEU A 54 13.53 3.42 -0.30
C LEU A 54 12.93 4.72 0.20
N LYS A 55 13.36 5.82 -0.39
CA LYS A 55 12.73 7.12 -0.19
C LYS A 55 11.56 7.26 -1.16
N VAL A 56 10.35 7.47 -0.64
CA VAL A 56 9.12 7.63 -1.42
C VAL A 56 8.34 8.86 -0.95
N GLN A 57 7.46 9.34 -1.81
CA GLN A 57 6.57 10.48 -1.62
C GLN A 57 5.11 10.02 -1.54
N ASP A 58 4.25 10.90 -1.02
CA ASP A 58 2.80 10.70 -0.97
C ASP A 58 2.37 9.34 -0.37
N ALA A 59 3.06 8.93 0.68
CA ALA A 59 2.88 7.62 1.30
C ALA A 59 1.75 7.65 2.33
N VAL A 60 0.78 6.78 2.14
CA VAL A 60 -0.37 6.60 3.03
C VAL A 60 -0.31 5.22 3.65
N ARG A 61 -0.09 5.14 4.96
CA ARG A 61 -0.01 3.88 5.71
C ARG A 61 -1.40 3.27 5.84
N ILE A 62 -1.55 1.99 5.51
CA ILE A 62 -2.81 1.25 5.66
C ILE A 62 -2.70 0.02 6.57
N SER A 63 -1.49 -0.37 6.95
CA SER A 63 -1.21 -1.42 7.95
C SER A 63 0.10 -1.11 8.68
N ASN A 64 0.17 -1.52 9.95
CA ASN A 64 1.38 -1.41 10.78
C ASN A 64 2.43 -2.47 10.43
N SER A 65 2.09 -3.52 9.69
CA SER A 65 3.06 -4.47 9.13
C SER A 65 3.77 -3.97 7.86
N GLY A 66 3.59 -2.70 7.51
CA GLY A 66 4.42 -2.02 6.51
C GLY A 66 3.79 -1.85 5.13
N ILE A 67 2.46 -1.96 5.02
CA ILE A 67 1.75 -1.71 3.75
C ILE A 67 1.37 -0.23 3.62
N PHE A 68 1.81 0.38 2.53
CA PHE A 68 1.51 1.76 2.17
C PHE A 68 1.03 1.88 0.73
N VAL A 69 0.08 2.78 0.49
CA VAL A 69 -0.20 3.32 -0.84
C VAL A 69 0.78 4.46 -1.09
N HIS A 70 1.60 4.42 -2.14
CA HIS A 70 2.64 5.44 -2.35
C HIS A 70 3.03 5.62 -3.82
N ASP A 71 3.84 6.65 -4.09
CA ASP A 71 4.40 6.89 -5.41
C ASP A 71 5.43 5.82 -5.81
N ALA A 72 5.39 5.40 -7.07
CA ALA A 72 6.28 4.39 -7.60
C ALA A 72 6.60 4.67 -9.08
N PRO A 73 7.33 5.75 -9.38
CA PRO A 73 7.69 6.11 -10.75
C PRO A 73 8.43 4.99 -11.49
N TRP A 74 9.18 4.14 -10.77
CA TRP A 74 9.91 3.01 -11.34
C TRP A 74 9.02 1.88 -11.85
N SER A 75 7.76 1.77 -11.41
CA SER A 75 6.86 0.66 -11.75
C SER A 75 5.63 1.07 -12.56
N VAL A 76 5.61 2.28 -13.15
CA VAL A 76 4.47 2.77 -13.94
C VAL A 76 4.10 1.87 -15.11
N ASN A 77 5.08 1.16 -15.67
CA ASN A 77 4.85 0.22 -16.76
C ASN A 77 4.14 -1.07 -16.31
N ASP A 78 4.20 -1.39 -15.02
CA ASP A 78 3.60 -2.56 -14.36
C ASP A 78 2.19 -2.29 -13.83
N GLN A 79 1.91 -1.04 -13.44
CA GLN A 79 0.65 -0.62 -12.83
C GLN A 79 -0.54 -0.92 -13.75
N GLY A 80 -1.51 -1.67 -13.24
CA GLY A 80 -2.67 -2.17 -13.98
C GLY A 80 -2.39 -3.41 -14.86
N LYS A 81 -1.17 -3.97 -14.82
CA LYS A 81 -0.77 -5.12 -15.66
C LYS A 81 -0.20 -6.29 -14.84
N ARG A 82 0.67 -6.03 -13.87
CA ARG A 82 1.30 -7.05 -13.03
C ARG A 82 1.75 -6.48 -11.68
N ASN A 83 1.96 -7.36 -10.72
CA ASN A 83 2.35 -7.03 -9.35
C ASN A 83 3.86 -7.18 -9.18
N VAL A 84 4.53 -6.12 -8.70
CA VAL A 84 5.99 -6.08 -8.54
C VAL A 84 6.47 -5.56 -7.18
N SER A 85 5.57 -5.17 -6.28
CA SER A 85 5.96 -4.63 -4.96
C SER A 85 6.19 -5.74 -3.93
N HIS A 86 6.59 -5.36 -2.72
CA HIS A 86 6.66 -6.24 -1.55
C HIS A 86 5.38 -6.21 -0.68
N GLY A 87 4.26 -5.75 -1.25
CA GLY A 87 2.96 -5.69 -0.58
C GLY A 87 2.28 -4.33 -0.73
N CYS A 88 3.05 -3.26 -0.89
CA CYS A 88 2.52 -1.91 -1.10
C CYS A 88 1.74 -1.77 -2.42
N PRO A 89 0.60 -1.07 -2.43
CA PRO A 89 0.02 -0.56 -3.67
C PRO A 89 0.88 0.57 -4.28
N ASN A 90 1.58 0.24 -5.36
CA ASN A 90 2.38 1.19 -6.13
C ASN A 90 1.49 1.99 -7.09
N LEU A 91 1.57 3.32 -7.04
CA LEU A 91 0.83 4.24 -7.91
C LEU A 91 1.81 5.12 -8.74
N SER A 92 1.32 5.70 -9.84
CA SER A 92 2.08 6.76 -10.52
C SER A 92 2.15 8.01 -9.64
N PRO A 93 3.17 8.87 -9.76
CA PRO A 93 3.29 10.06 -8.91
C PRO A 93 2.03 10.92 -8.85
N ALA A 94 1.42 11.20 -10.01
CA ALA A 94 0.18 11.98 -10.06
C ALA A 94 -1.03 11.30 -9.36
N ASN A 95 -1.08 9.96 -9.37
CA ASN A 95 -2.14 9.23 -8.70
C ASN A 95 -1.87 9.07 -7.19
N ALA A 96 -0.60 8.95 -6.78
CA ALA A 96 -0.20 8.93 -5.39
C ALA A 96 -0.53 10.28 -4.72
N GLN A 97 -0.14 11.40 -5.33
CA GLN A 97 -0.53 12.74 -4.87
C GLN A 97 -2.06 12.87 -4.75
N TRP A 98 -2.80 12.45 -5.79
CA TRP A 98 -4.26 12.50 -5.73
C TRP A 98 -4.82 11.67 -4.58
N PHE A 99 -4.28 10.46 -4.35
CA PHE A 99 -4.71 9.61 -3.25
C PHE A 99 -4.39 10.26 -1.88
N TYR A 100 -3.18 10.79 -1.71
CA TYR A 100 -2.73 11.49 -0.52
C TYR A 100 -3.61 12.71 -0.18
N ASP A 101 -4.02 13.47 -1.19
CA ASP A 101 -4.85 14.67 -1.04
C ASP A 101 -6.31 14.35 -0.70
N ASN A 102 -6.81 13.18 -1.13
CA ASN A 102 -8.24 12.86 -1.10
C ASN A 102 -8.66 11.85 -0.02
N PHE A 103 -7.71 11.13 0.56
CA PHE A 103 -7.92 10.15 1.62
C PHE A 103 -7.25 10.60 2.92
N GLY A 104 -7.94 10.45 4.04
CA GLY A 104 -7.47 10.79 5.38
C GLY A 104 -7.65 9.64 6.38
N THR A 105 -7.12 9.81 7.60
CA THR A 105 -7.17 8.80 8.65
C THR A 105 -8.59 8.27 8.88
N GLY A 106 -8.74 6.95 8.90
CA GLY A 106 -10.01 6.24 9.03
C GLY A 106 -10.71 5.90 7.71
N ASP A 107 -10.30 6.49 6.57
CA ASP A 107 -10.89 6.14 5.29
C ASP A 107 -10.56 4.68 4.91
N PRO A 108 -11.55 3.89 4.43
CA PRO A 108 -11.34 2.47 4.17
C PRO A 108 -10.61 2.22 2.85
N VAL A 109 -9.71 1.24 2.87
CA VAL A 109 -9.01 0.71 1.69
C VAL A 109 -9.28 -0.79 1.62
N VAL A 110 -10.07 -1.21 0.63
CA VAL A 110 -10.53 -2.60 0.53
C VAL A 110 -9.79 -3.33 -0.58
N VAL A 111 -9.05 -4.38 -0.22
CA VAL A 111 -8.35 -5.27 -1.15
C VAL A 111 -9.20 -6.51 -1.39
N LYS A 112 -9.44 -6.83 -2.67
CA LYS A 112 -10.22 -8.01 -3.09
C LYS A 112 -9.51 -8.75 -4.20
N ASN A 113 -9.80 -10.05 -4.32
CA ASN A 113 -9.29 -10.95 -5.36
C ASN A 113 -7.76 -11.06 -5.40
N SER A 114 -7.10 -10.88 -4.25
CA SER A 114 -5.69 -11.18 -4.02
C SER A 114 -5.51 -12.58 -3.42
N VAL A 115 -4.29 -12.93 -3.02
CA VAL A 115 -3.97 -14.18 -2.30
C VAL A 115 -3.96 -13.93 -0.80
N GLY A 116 -4.51 -14.86 -0.02
CA GLY A 116 -4.53 -14.79 1.45
C GLY A 116 -5.52 -13.75 2.00
N ASN A 117 -5.67 -13.71 3.32
CA ASN A 117 -6.48 -12.74 4.03
C ASN A 117 -5.61 -11.97 5.01
N TYR A 118 -5.95 -10.71 5.25
CA TYR A 118 -5.34 -9.91 6.28
C TYR A 118 -5.76 -10.47 7.64
N THR A 119 -4.81 -11.12 8.32
CA THR A 119 -5.02 -11.77 9.63
C THR A 119 -3.95 -11.35 10.63
N GLU A 120 -3.09 -10.42 10.25
CA GLU A 120 -1.98 -10.00 11.08
C GLU A 120 -2.49 -9.14 12.23
N ASN A 121 -2.05 -9.45 13.46
CA ASN A 121 -2.39 -8.66 14.64
C ASN A 121 -1.37 -7.53 14.79
N ASP A 122 -1.50 -6.51 13.95
CA ASP A 122 -0.59 -5.37 13.90
C ASP A 122 -1.16 -4.13 14.62
N GLY A 123 -2.33 -4.25 15.25
CA GLY A 123 -3.04 -3.15 15.91
C GLY A 123 -3.88 -2.29 14.96
N ALA A 124 -4.07 -2.73 13.72
CA ALA A 124 -4.91 -2.09 12.71
C ALA A 124 -5.83 -3.09 11.97
N GLN A 125 -6.11 -4.23 12.59
CA GLN A 125 -6.94 -5.31 12.02
C GLN A 125 -8.40 -5.30 12.51
N ASP A 126 -8.87 -4.19 13.07
CA ASP A 126 -10.19 -4.07 13.73
C ASP A 126 -11.36 -4.54 12.86
N TRP A 127 -11.28 -4.30 11.55
CA TRP A 127 -12.31 -4.70 10.58
C TRP A 127 -12.26 -6.17 10.17
N GLN A 128 -11.31 -6.94 10.71
CA GLN A 128 -11.12 -8.37 10.42
C GLN A 128 -11.63 -9.25 11.58
N ILE A 129 -12.05 -8.65 12.70
CA ILE A 129 -12.51 -9.32 13.92
C ILE A 129 -14.04 -9.49 13.91
#